data_AF-A0A7C4U9M1-F1
#
_entry.id   AF-A0A7C4U9M1-F1
#
_cell.length_a   1.000
_cell.length_b   1.000
_cell.length_c   1.000
_cell.angle_alpha   90.00
_cell.angle_beta   90.00
_cell.angle_gamma   90.00
#
_symmetry.space_group_name_H-M   'P 1'
#
loop_
_entity.id
_entity.type
_entity.pdbx_description
1 polymer ?
#
loop_
_entity_poly.entity_id
_entity_poly.type
_entity_poly.pdbx_seq_one_letter_code
_entity_poly.pdbx_strand_id
1 'polypeptide(L)'
;MELLARTFRTCRRLLSPNGWFTVAMLLSLVTLEVIGRQTTTDLHDALLASFLGLFVTIIYYRHRTQPLPWVTRFVGIVKRVYAWLWQWTFEFGFDLRGEPRIKRGYPPGVMFVGLFLLLWSVALFLIGGDLPALARGLGVRFFYVGYLAGMAFLWIFLILGILLSFLLPIAMIHDQFVHAWEGPGRRPRQTEFYTILGYLSALFIAGWFLPVWLLLTLCAVSFAVNVLTMALPANTSVQFLWRPRGSIKVRAIPWTHWIGCELALITLLIFNLVVTSCGARIFLPPVDGRTAMPVTGMLGTLLAWLSPGLLAALVFQSVMGRWRDPARRCRPLAHIRGAVSPEAQKRIGKIFAAQGWNVVLDPEPAESHAVQLAIVGADQSEAREFDPVWPLKVSESDLADPEVFDRLARRSVIQSRRKIVSGLKSLFKRAAERRFRRGHGFWVAPHYWFITGLSRDQHEEELDMADNTVLSSSIGPAYYRVLSRLARHHLYGVLRALHIDLIFVEDGVSYRRFTRVLRRIFEIYDKSAGQKRAEDTHFVGLPGTRVMIHEFQLDDPFRSKTYPEPKYDHLGRARILHIFRDRTEEEELIEPPFDFSRTPSPIAMG
;
A
#
# COMPACT_ATOMS: atom_id res chain seq x y z
N MET A 1 23.09 58.70 32.21
CA MET A 1 23.47 57.51 33.03
C MET A 1 22.87 56.21 32.50
N GLU A 2 21.57 56.12 32.17
CA GLU A 2 20.96 54.87 31.67
C GLU A 2 21.55 54.34 30.35
N LEU A 3 21.91 55.22 29.41
CA LEU A 3 22.53 54.84 28.14
C LEU A 3 23.90 54.16 28.35
N LEU A 4 24.74 54.72 29.23
CA LEU A 4 26.04 54.15 29.61
C LEU A 4 25.90 52.82 30.38
N ALA A 5 24.90 52.70 31.26
CA ALA A 5 24.62 51.45 31.95
C ALA A 5 24.10 50.35 30.99
N ARG A 6 23.29 50.71 29.99
CA ARG A 6 22.82 49.80 28.92
C ARG A 6 23.96 49.38 27.99
N THR A 7 24.85 50.30 27.58
CA THR A 7 26.02 49.95 26.76
C THR A 7 27.01 49.10 27.55
N PHE A 8 27.30 49.42 28.82
CA PHE A 8 28.19 48.61 29.65
C PHE A 8 27.67 47.18 29.89
N ARG A 9 26.36 47.01 30.16
CA ARG A 9 25.74 45.67 30.25
C ARG A 9 25.81 44.91 28.92
N THR A 10 25.67 45.61 27.79
CA THR A 10 25.80 45.01 26.45
C THR A 10 27.24 44.59 26.16
N CYS A 11 28.22 45.43 26.47
CA CYS A 11 29.65 45.10 26.34
C CYS A 11 30.05 43.92 27.24
N ARG A 12 29.59 43.89 28.50
CA ARG A 12 29.85 42.75 29.40
C ARG A 12 29.23 41.45 28.90
N ARG A 13 28.07 41.51 28.24
CA ARG A 13 27.45 40.33 27.58
C ARG A 13 28.25 39.88 26.36
N LEU A 14 28.77 40.80 25.56
CA LEU A 14 29.64 40.49 24.41
C LEU A 14 30.97 39.85 24.85
N LEU A 15 31.51 40.26 25.99
CA LEU A 15 32.74 39.69 26.57
C LEU A 15 32.53 38.33 27.28
N SER A 16 31.30 37.83 27.39
CA SER A 16 31.04 36.50 27.94
C SER A 16 31.48 35.39 26.98
N PRO A 17 31.75 34.15 27.46
CA PRO A 17 32.08 33.02 26.57
C PRO A 17 31.06 32.78 25.45
N ASN A 18 29.77 33.06 25.72
CA ASN A 18 28.71 32.95 24.71
C ASN A 18 28.73 34.10 23.69
N GLY A 19 29.17 35.29 24.12
CA GLY A 19 29.40 36.43 23.24
C GLY A 19 30.53 36.15 22.26
N TRP A 20 31.70 35.71 22.76
CA TRP A 20 32.84 35.30 21.93
C TRP A 20 32.50 34.17 20.97
N PHE A 21 31.79 33.14 21.43
CA PHE A 21 31.29 32.08 20.55
C PHE A 21 30.40 32.65 19.44
N THR A 22 29.44 33.51 19.76
CA THR A 22 28.54 34.11 18.76
C THR A 22 29.30 34.98 17.75
N VAL A 23 30.28 35.76 18.20
CA VAL A 23 31.16 36.56 17.31
C VAL A 23 31.97 35.65 16.40
N ALA A 24 32.58 34.58 16.93
CA ALA A 24 33.31 33.61 16.13
C ALA A 24 32.41 32.96 15.07
N MET A 25 31.18 32.59 15.45
CA MET A 25 30.19 32.03 14.53
C MET A 25 29.81 33.02 13.41
N LEU A 26 29.55 34.28 13.75
CA LEU A 26 29.25 35.33 12.75
C LEU A 26 30.45 35.56 11.81
N LEU A 27 31.66 35.63 12.36
CA LEU A 27 32.89 35.75 11.56
C LEU A 27 33.05 34.56 10.62
N SER A 28 32.80 33.33 11.07
CA SER A 28 32.83 32.15 10.19
C SER A 28 31.82 32.23 9.06
N LEU A 29 30.60 32.73 9.31
CA LEU A 29 29.59 32.91 8.26
C LEU A 29 29.99 34.00 7.25
N VAL A 30 30.57 35.11 7.72
CA VAL A 30 31.11 36.17 6.85
C VAL A 30 32.28 35.62 6.01
N THR A 31 33.19 34.86 6.63
CA THR A 31 34.28 34.20 5.91
C THR A 31 33.74 33.24 4.86
N LEU A 32 32.71 32.45 5.18
CA LEU A 32 32.08 31.53 4.24
C LEU A 32 31.38 32.29 3.09
N GLU A 33 30.74 33.42 3.36
CA GLU A 33 30.17 34.31 2.33
C GLU A 33 31.28 34.84 1.40
N VAL A 34 32.40 35.31 1.94
CA VAL A 34 33.51 35.87 1.14
C VAL A 34 34.20 34.80 0.31
N ILE A 35 34.55 33.66 0.92
CA ILE A 35 35.18 32.53 0.21
C ILE A 35 34.24 32.00 -0.85
N GLY A 36 32.97 31.79 -0.50
CA GLY A 36 31.94 31.27 -1.40
C GLY A 36 31.81 32.07 -2.69
N ARG A 37 31.87 33.40 -2.58
CA ARG A 37 31.83 34.32 -3.74
C ARG A 37 33.00 34.18 -4.71
N GLN A 38 34.12 33.62 -4.25
CA GLN A 38 35.31 33.38 -5.09
C GLN A 38 35.30 32.00 -5.74
N THR A 39 34.41 31.10 -5.33
CA THR A 39 34.34 29.74 -5.87
C THR A 39 33.62 29.70 -7.22
N THR A 40 34.10 28.85 -8.12
CA THR A 40 33.55 28.73 -9.48
C THR A 40 32.79 27.42 -9.72
N THR A 41 32.93 26.42 -8.87
CA THR A 41 32.33 25.08 -9.05
C THR A 41 31.50 24.64 -7.84
N ASP A 42 30.48 23.82 -8.07
CA ASP A 42 29.62 23.30 -6.99
C ASP A 42 30.26 22.22 -6.12
N LEU A 43 31.42 21.71 -6.52
CA LEU A 43 32.25 20.86 -5.66
C LEU A 43 32.76 21.65 -4.44
N HIS A 44 33.14 22.92 -4.64
CA HIS A 44 33.47 23.80 -3.53
C HIS A 44 32.22 24.12 -2.69
N ASP A 45 31.06 24.32 -3.35
CA ASP A 45 29.79 24.50 -2.63
C ASP A 45 29.49 23.25 -1.76
N ALA A 46 29.76 22.04 -2.23
CA ALA A 46 29.54 20.82 -1.46
C ALA A 46 30.42 20.75 -0.19
N LEU A 47 31.69 21.16 -0.31
CA LEU A 47 32.61 21.26 0.83
C LEU A 47 32.15 22.35 1.81
N LEU A 48 31.77 23.52 1.30
CA LEU A 48 31.27 24.63 2.13
C LEU A 48 29.93 24.29 2.78
N ALA A 49 29.05 23.55 2.12
CA ALA A 49 27.80 23.05 2.70
C ALA A 49 28.07 22.03 3.81
N SER A 50 29.07 21.16 3.63
CA SER A 50 29.51 20.23 4.67
C SER A 50 30.06 20.98 5.89
N PHE A 51 30.84 22.05 5.66
CA PHE A 51 31.30 22.95 6.72
C PHE A 51 30.13 23.67 7.42
N LEU A 52 29.12 24.12 6.66
CA LEU A 52 27.89 24.70 7.21
C LEU A 52 27.10 23.67 8.06
N GLY A 53 27.06 22.40 7.65
CA GLY A 53 26.46 21.31 8.43
C GLY A 53 27.22 21.05 9.75
N LEU A 54 28.56 21.04 9.70
CA LEU A 54 29.40 20.96 10.90
C LEU A 54 29.15 22.15 11.83
N PHE A 55 29.03 23.34 11.27
CA PHE A 55 28.73 24.57 12.00
C PHE A 55 27.39 24.49 12.74
N VAL A 56 26.33 24.02 12.07
CA VAL A 56 25.02 23.77 12.69
C VAL A 56 25.13 22.74 13.82
N THR A 57 25.94 21.69 13.63
CA THR A 57 26.16 20.64 14.63
C THR A 57 26.89 21.18 15.87
N ILE A 58 27.91 22.01 15.69
CA ILE A 58 28.64 22.68 16.79
C ILE A 58 27.70 23.63 17.54
N ILE A 59 26.89 24.43 16.83
CA ILE A 59 25.89 25.31 17.47
C ILE A 59 24.89 24.48 18.27
N TYR A 60 24.41 23.36 17.72
CA TYR A 60 23.48 22.47 18.41
C TYR A 60 24.09 21.90 19.70
N TYR A 61 25.31 21.36 19.64
CA TYR A 61 26.02 20.83 20.80
C TYR A 61 26.28 21.91 21.86
N ARG A 62 26.74 23.09 21.42
CA ARG A 62 26.97 24.23 22.30
C ARG A 62 25.66 24.71 22.95
N HIS A 63 24.57 24.81 22.18
CA HIS A 63 23.27 25.22 22.71
C HIS A 63 22.73 24.25 23.76
N ARG A 64 22.98 22.94 23.59
CA ARG A 64 22.57 21.91 24.56
C ARG A 64 23.32 22.03 25.89
N THR A 65 24.58 22.46 25.87
CA THR A 65 25.40 22.64 27.09
C THR A 65 25.23 24.02 27.71
N GLN A 66 25.14 25.07 26.88
CA GLN A 66 24.94 26.46 27.29
C GLN A 66 23.98 27.16 26.33
N PRO A 67 22.72 27.40 26.73
CA PRO A 67 21.69 27.89 25.82
C PRO A 67 22.03 29.29 25.29
N LEU A 68 22.23 29.36 23.98
CA LEU A 68 22.47 30.61 23.23
C LEU A 68 21.14 31.36 23.01
N PRO A 69 20.97 32.62 23.45
CA PRO A 69 19.69 33.33 23.39
C PRO A 69 19.12 33.51 21.98
N TRP A 70 19.99 33.77 20.99
CA TRP A 70 19.56 33.94 19.60
C TRP A 70 19.09 32.61 18.99
N VAL A 71 19.73 31.49 19.35
CA VAL A 71 19.29 30.14 18.96
C VAL A 71 17.94 29.83 19.58
N THR A 72 17.70 30.15 20.86
CA THR A 72 16.39 29.97 21.49
C THR A 72 15.28 30.72 20.74
N ARG A 73 15.54 31.97 20.33
CA ARG A 73 14.59 32.76 19.51
C ARG A 73 14.35 32.12 18.16
N PHE A 74 15.42 31.68 17.48
CA PHE A 74 15.33 31.00 16.19
C PHE A 74 14.55 29.68 16.31
N VAL A 75 14.87 28.83 17.27
CA VAL A 75 14.12 27.60 17.58
C VAL A 75 12.67 27.92 17.92
N GLY A 76 12.37 29.03 18.60
CA GLY A 76 11.00 29.49 18.83
C GLY A 76 10.25 29.89 17.55
N ILE A 77 10.95 30.44 16.55
CA ILE A 77 10.37 30.69 15.21
C ILE A 77 10.17 29.37 14.47
N VAL A 78 11.18 28.49 14.45
CA VAL A 78 11.10 27.16 13.82
C VAL A 78 9.98 26.34 14.43
N LYS A 79 9.82 26.34 15.76
CA LYS A 79 8.70 25.67 16.46
C LYS A 79 7.35 26.25 16.08
N ARG A 80 7.24 27.57 15.88
CA ARG A 80 6.00 28.21 15.41
C ARG A 80 5.68 27.82 13.97
N VAL A 81 6.68 27.84 13.08
CA VAL A 81 6.53 27.38 11.69
C VAL A 81 6.20 25.90 11.64
N TYR A 82 6.87 25.06 12.43
CA TYR A 82 6.60 23.64 12.55
C TYR A 82 5.20 23.39 13.11
N ALA A 83 4.78 24.07 14.17
CA ALA A 83 3.43 23.95 14.72
C ALA A 83 2.37 24.39 13.71
N TRP A 84 2.63 25.48 12.98
CA TRP A 84 1.79 25.91 11.87
C TRP A 84 1.73 24.82 10.79
N LEU A 85 2.85 24.34 10.24
CA LEU A 85 2.89 23.24 9.26
C LEU A 85 2.23 21.95 9.80
N TRP A 86 2.38 21.66 11.09
CA TRP A 86 1.80 20.51 11.75
C TRP A 86 0.27 20.58 11.79
N GLN A 87 -0.32 21.78 11.89
CA GLN A 87 -1.77 21.96 11.75
C GLN A 87 -2.28 21.62 10.35
N TRP A 88 -1.41 21.68 9.32
CA TRP A 88 -1.74 21.27 7.96
C TRP A 88 -1.58 19.76 7.75
N THR A 89 -0.94 19.06 8.68
CA THR A 89 -0.92 17.60 8.66
C THR A 89 -2.29 17.07 9.06
N PHE A 90 -2.58 15.87 8.58
CA PHE A 90 -3.83 15.19 8.81
C PHE A 90 -3.56 13.78 9.30
N GLU A 91 -4.48 13.26 10.09
CA GLU A 91 -4.50 11.86 10.46
C GLU A 91 -5.23 11.10 9.37
N PHE A 92 -4.75 9.90 9.05
CA PHE A 92 -5.29 9.06 7.99
C PHE A 92 -5.78 7.73 8.55
N GLY A 93 -6.84 7.20 7.98
CA GLY A 93 -7.33 5.88 8.29
C GLY A 93 -8.10 5.25 7.13
N PHE A 94 -8.11 3.92 7.03
CA PHE A 94 -8.91 3.20 6.05
C PHE A 94 -10.37 3.11 6.49
N ASP A 95 -11.30 3.49 5.61
CA ASP A 95 -12.71 3.15 5.72
C ASP A 95 -13.01 1.95 4.82
N LEU A 96 -13.28 0.84 5.48
CA LEU A 96 -13.60 -0.43 4.86
C LEU A 96 -15.12 -0.64 4.73
N ARG A 97 -15.90 0.09 5.53
CA ARG A 97 -17.35 -0.03 5.63
C ARG A 97 -18.06 0.66 4.48
N GLY A 98 -17.67 1.91 4.17
CA GLY A 98 -18.26 2.76 3.13
C GLY A 98 -19.67 3.31 3.43
N GLU A 99 -20.37 2.75 4.41
CA GLU A 99 -21.72 3.15 4.85
C GLU A 99 -21.77 3.40 6.36
N PRO A 100 -22.44 4.46 6.85
CA PRO A 100 -23.02 5.56 6.07
C PRO A 100 -21.93 6.35 5.33
N ARG A 101 -22.30 7.00 4.23
CA ARG A 101 -21.35 7.75 3.39
C ARG A 101 -20.81 8.95 4.16
N ILE A 102 -19.48 9.05 4.24
CA ILE A 102 -18.80 10.21 4.82
C ILE A 102 -18.65 11.29 3.75
N LYS A 103 -18.71 12.57 4.16
CA LYS A 103 -18.57 13.70 3.24
C LYS A 103 -17.22 13.65 2.54
N ARG A 104 -17.23 13.75 1.21
CA ARG A 104 -16.00 13.71 0.39
C ARG A 104 -15.22 15.02 0.47
N GLY A 105 -13.89 14.93 0.39
CA GLY A 105 -13.02 16.11 0.23
C GLY A 105 -11.53 15.76 0.22
N TYR A 106 -10.72 16.64 -0.36
CA TYR A 106 -9.27 16.51 -0.43
C TYR A 106 -8.59 17.24 0.73
N PRO A 107 -7.48 16.70 1.28
CA PRO A 107 -6.69 17.41 2.27
C PRO A 107 -6.14 18.72 1.68
N PRO A 108 -6.31 19.88 2.36
CA PRO A 108 -5.87 21.16 1.83
C PRO A 108 -4.35 21.22 1.64
N GLY A 109 -3.58 20.55 2.51
CA GLY A 109 -2.13 20.44 2.35
C GLY A 109 -1.70 19.75 1.05
N VAL A 110 -2.38 18.67 0.66
CA VAL A 110 -2.12 17.95 -0.59
C VAL A 110 -2.40 18.87 -1.81
N MET A 111 -3.50 19.62 -1.77
CA MET A 111 -3.85 20.56 -2.84
C MET A 111 -2.86 21.73 -2.92
N PHE A 112 -2.43 22.27 -1.78
CA PHE A 112 -1.44 23.35 -1.73
C PHE A 112 -0.08 22.90 -2.26
N VAL A 113 0.41 21.73 -1.85
CA VAL A 113 1.66 21.16 -2.36
C VAL A 113 1.56 20.90 -3.86
N GLY A 114 0.44 20.36 -4.34
CA GLY A 114 0.20 20.17 -5.77
C GLY A 114 0.24 21.47 -6.56
N LEU A 115 -0.45 22.51 -6.08
CA LEU A 115 -0.43 23.83 -6.71
C LEU A 115 0.98 24.43 -6.73
N PHE A 116 1.71 24.35 -5.62
CA PHE A 116 3.09 24.84 -5.53
C PHE A 116 4.00 24.13 -6.53
N LEU A 117 3.92 22.78 -6.59
CA LEU A 117 4.71 22.01 -7.54
C LEU A 117 4.36 22.36 -8.99
N LEU A 118 3.08 22.55 -9.31
CA LEU A 118 2.65 22.97 -10.65
C LEU A 118 3.17 24.37 -11.01
N LEU A 119 3.05 25.35 -10.11
CA LEU A 119 3.60 26.69 -10.33
C LEU A 119 5.12 26.66 -10.53
N TRP A 120 5.82 25.81 -9.76
CA TRP A 120 7.24 25.61 -9.95
C TRP A 120 7.56 24.93 -11.28
N SER A 121 6.77 23.93 -11.72
CA SER A 121 6.93 23.33 -13.05
C SER A 121 6.76 24.36 -14.17
N VAL A 122 5.81 25.29 -14.04
CA VAL A 122 5.64 26.40 -14.99
C VAL A 122 6.86 27.32 -14.98
N ALA A 123 7.39 27.68 -13.80
CA ALA A 123 8.63 28.45 -13.71
C ALA A 123 9.81 27.72 -14.36
N LEU A 124 9.97 26.42 -14.11
CA LEU A 124 11.00 25.59 -14.72
C LEU A 124 10.85 25.46 -16.24
N PHE A 125 9.62 25.50 -16.76
CA PHE A 125 9.42 25.54 -18.21
C PHE A 125 9.97 26.85 -18.82
N LEU A 126 9.84 27.97 -18.11
CA LEU A 126 10.28 29.28 -18.59
C LEU A 126 11.79 29.53 -18.42
N ILE A 127 12.37 29.10 -17.30
CA ILE A 127 13.77 29.43 -16.92
C ILE A 127 14.62 28.20 -16.59
N GLY A 128 14.10 26.98 -16.77
CA GLY A 128 14.77 25.75 -16.37
C GLY A 128 16.06 25.49 -17.14
N GLY A 129 16.18 25.97 -18.38
CA GLY A 129 17.41 25.86 -19.18
C GLY A 129 18.64 26.46 -18.46
N ASP A 130 18.45 27.55 -17.74
CA ASP A 130 19.53 28.27 -17.06
C ASP A 130 19.82 27.76 -15.64
N LEU A 131 18.96 26.91 -15.09
CA LEU A 131 19.18 26.29 -13.78
C LEU A 131 20.14 25.10 -13.89
N PRO A 132 20.91 24.76 -12.84
CA PRO A 132 21.07 25.48 -11.58
C PRO A 132 22.07 26.66 -11.63
N ALA A 133 22.70 26.93 -12.79
CA ALA A 133 23.74 27.97 -12.92
C ALA A 133 23.23 29.38 -12.60
N LEU A 134 22.03 29.73 -13.04
CA LEU A 134 21.37 31.01 -12.73
C LEU A 134 21.18 31.20 -11.23
N ALA A 135 20.74 30.16 -10.52
CA ALA A 135 20.53 30.22 -9.07
C ALA A 135 21.83 30.53 -8.34
N ARG A 136 22.96 29.96 -8.79
CA ARG A 136 24.28 30.30 -8.25
C ARG A 136 24.72 31.70 -8.62
N GLY A 137 24.54 32.12 -9.87
CA GLY A 137 24.89 33.48 -10.29
C GLY A 137 24.21 34.54 -9.41
N LEU A 138 22.91 34.35 -9.14
CA LEU A 138 22.15 35.20 -8.22
C LEU A 138 22.61 35.03 -6.76
N GLY A 139 22.80 33.78 -6.32
CA GLY A 139 23.27 33.46 -4.97
C GLY A 139 24.58 34.12 -4.61
N VAL A 140 25.60 33.92 -5.45
CA VAL A 140 26.94 34.53 -5.32
C VAL A 140 26.86 36.06 -5.30
N ARG A 141 26.00 36.67 -6.13
CA ARG A 141 25.89 38.13 -6.20
C ARG A 141 25.23 38.74 -4.96
N PHE A 142 24.15 38.13 -4.48
CA PHE A 142 23.29 38.74 -3.46
C PHE A 142 23.52 38.15 -2.06
N PHE A 143 23.45 36.83 -1.90
CA PHE A 143 23.52 36.16 -0.60
C PHE A 143 23.97 34.69 -0.75
N TYR A 144 25.28 34.46 -0.69
CA TYR A 144 25.86 33.14 -0.98
C TYR A 144 25.50 32.11 0.09
N VAL A 145 25.55 32.46 1.38
CA VAL A 145 25.17 31.56 2.47
C VAL A 145 23.72 31.09 2.33
N GLY A 146 22.80 31.97 1.92
CA GLY A 146 21.41 31.61 1.67
C GLY A 146 21.23 30.68 0.47
N TYR A 147 21.94 30.97 -0.62
CA TYR A 147 22.01 30.07 -1.77
C TYR A 147 22.53 28.69 -1.37
N LEU A 148 23.61 28.64 -0.59
CA LEU A 148 24.21 27.39 -0.14
C LEU A 148 23.25 26.56 0.71
N ALA A 149 22.47 27.20 1.60
CA ALA A 149 21.43 26.53 2.36
C ALA A 149 20.32 25.97 1.45
N GLY A 150 19.89 26.73 0.43
CA GLY A 150 18.93 26.27 -0.57
C GLY A 150 19.45 25.08 -1.40
N MET A 151 20.72 25.11 -1.80
CA MET A 151 21.38 24.01 -2.51
C MET A 151 21.54 22.77 -1.65
N ALA A 152 21.92 22.92 -0.38
CA ALA A 152 21.98 21.80 0.55
C ALA A 152 20.62 21.12 0.71
N PHE A 153 19.54 21.91 0.79
CA PHE A 153 18.17 21.39 0.80
C PHE A 153 17.86 20.63 -0.49
N LEU A 154 18.14 21.21 -1.66
CA LEU A 154 17.97 20.53 -2.95
C LEU A 154 18.72 19.18 -3.00
N TRP A 155 19.97 19.13 -2.56
CA TRP A 155 20.75 17.89 -2.52
C TRP A 155 20.17 16.85 -1.56
N ILE A 156 19.67 17.25 -0.40
CA ILE A 156 18.97 16.34 0.52
C ILE A 156 17.75 15.71 -0.18
N PHE A 157 16.95 16.50 -0.89
CA PHE A 157 15.79 15.97 -1.63
C PHE A 157 16.20 15.08 -2.80
N LEU A 158 17.26 15.43 -3.52
CA LEU A 158 17.80 14.58 -4.59
C LEU A 158 18.28 13.24 -4.02
N ILE A 159 19.08 13.25 -2.96
CA ILE A 159 19.60 12.03 -2.30
C ILE A 159 18.45 11.18 -1.76
N LEU A 160 17.46 11.78 -1.09
CA LEU A 160 16.29 11.06 -0.61
C LEU A 160 15.48 10.45 -1.77
N GLY A 161 15.29 11.20 -2.86
CA GLY A 161 14.63 10.72 -4.06
C GLY A 161 15.39 9.56 -4.72
N ILE A 162 16.72 9.63 -4.77
CA ILE A 162 17.61 8.57 -5.25
C ILE A 162 17.44 7.32 -4.40
N LEU A 163 17.53 7.45 -3.07
CA LEU A 163 17.39 6.34 -2.13
C LEU A 163 16.01 5.69 -2.26
N LEU A 164 14.93 6.47 -2.33
CA LEU A 164 13.58 5.95 -2.50
C LEU A 164 13.42 5.25 -3.85
N SER A 165 13.94 5.86 -4.92
CA SER A 165 13.85 5.31 -6.28
C SER A 165 14.68 4.04 -6.47
N PHE A 166 15.74 3.88 -5.68
CA PHE A 166 16.55 2.67 -5.65
C PHE A 166 15.93 1.57 -4.77
N LEU A 167 15.54 1.92 -3.53
CA LEU A 167 15.10 0.94 -2.53
C LEU A 167 13.70 0.38 -2.82
N LEU A 168 12.75 1.20 -3.29
CA LEU A 168 11.37 0.74 -3.46
C LEU A 168 11.24 -0.35 -4.54
N PRO A 169 11.81 -0.21 -5.76
CA PRO A 169 11.76 -1.27 -6.76
C PRO A 169 12.44 -2.56 -6.29
N ILE A 170 13.58 -2.45 -5.58
CA ILE A 170 14.28 -3.60 -5.01
C ILE A 170 13.41 -4.31 -3.97
N ALA A 171 12.80 -3.55 -3.06
CA ALA A 171 11.86 -4.07 -2.06
C ALA A 171 10.65 -4.74 -2.72
N MET A 172 10.13 -4.18 -3.82
CA MET A 172 9.03 -4.78 -4.57
C MET A 172 9.44 -6.07 -5.27
N ILE A 173 10.62 -6.13 -5.89
CA ILE A 173 11.15 -7.37 -6.48
C ILE A 173 11.29 -8.43 -5.39
N HIS A 174 11.91 -8.07 -4.26
CA HIS A 174 12.06 -8.94 -3.09
C HIS A 174 10.70 -9.50 -2.61
N ASP A 175 9.73 -8.61 -2.37
CA ASP A 175 8.38 -9.00 -1.92
C ASP A 175 7.69 -9.94 -2.90
N GLN A 176 7.86 -9.75 -4.23
CA GLN A 176 7.30 -10.68 -5.21
C GLN A 176 7.93 -12.08 -5.11
N PHE A 177 9.24 -12.18 -4.87
CA PHE A 177 9.90 -13.48 -4.67
C PHE A 177 9.49 -14.14 -3.36
N VAL A 178 9.37 -13.38 -2.27
CA VAL A 178 8.87 -13.89 -0.99
C VAL A 178 7.44 -14.41 -1.16
N HIS A 179 6.56 -13.64 -1.80
CA HIS A 179 5.18 -14.03 -2.03
C HIS A 179 5.02 -15.21 -2.99
N ALA A 180 5.96 -15.43 -3.92
CA ALA A 180 5.94 -16.54 -4.86
C ALA A 180 6.50 -17.84 -4.28
N TRP A 181 7.19 -17.80 -3.14
CA TRP A 181 7.81 -18.98 -2.56
C TRP A 181 6.80 -19.88 -1.86
N GLU A 182 6.54 -21.05 -2.45
CA GLU A 182 5.64 -22.06 -1.90
C GLU A 182 6.38 -23.25 -1.26
N GLY A 183 7.69 -23.37 -1.44
CA GLY A 183 8.47 -24.52 -0.96
C GLY A 183 8.64 -24.58 0.56
N PRO A 184 8.91 -25.77 1.13
CA PRO A 184 9.34 -25.90 2.51
C PRO A 184 10.76 -25.34 2.69
N GLY A 185 11.04 -24.76 3.86
CA GLY A 185 12.38 -24.28 4.22
C GLY A 185 12.76 -22.91 3.66
N ARG A 186 14.06 -22.59 3.72
CA ARG A 186 14.62 -21.30 3.30
C ARG A 186 14.49 -21.10 1.80
N ARG A 187 14.09 -19.89 1.41
CA ARG A 187 13.93 -19.52 0.00
C ARG A 187 15.30 -19.38 -0.69
N PRO A 188 15.48 -19.89 -1.91
CA PRO A 188 16.67 -19.62 -2.69
C PRO A 188 16.72 -18.15 -3.09
N ARG A 189 17.84 -17.48 -2.84
CA ARG A 189 18.05 -16.04 -3.10
C ARG A 189 18.79 -15.74 -4.40
N GLN A 190 19.32 -16.75 -5.08
CA GLN A 190 20.13 -16.57 -6.29
C GLN A 190 19.32 -15.92 -7.42
N THR A 191 18.11 -16.41 -7.68
CA THR A 191 17.24 -15.86 -8.74
C THR A 191 16.80 -14.43 -8.45
N GLU A 192 16.49 -14.12 -7.19
CA GLU A 192 16.21 -12.76 -6.74
C GLU A 192 17.41 -11.85 -6.96
N PHE A 193 18.60 -12.27 -6.54
CA PHE A 193 19.83 -11.49 -6.72
C PHE A 193 20.13 -11.24 -8.20
N TYR A 194 19.99 -12.25 -9.06
CA TYR A 194 20.14 -12.07 -10.51
C TYR A 194 19.10 -11.12 -11.10
N THR A 195 17.86 -11.12 -10.59
CA THR A 195 16.82 -10.19 -11.04
C THR A 195 17.15 -8.76 -10.63
N ILE A 196 17.59 -8.55 -9.40
CA ILE A 196 18.04 -7.23 -8.92
C ILE A 196 19.26 -6.76 -9.71
N LEU A 197 20.25 -7.63 -9.92
CA LEU A 197 21.45 -7.31 -10.70
C LEU A 197 21.10 -7.01 -12.16
N GLY A 198 20.18 -7.76 -12.76
CA GLY A 198 19.69 -7.52 -14.12
C GLY A 198 18.97 -6.18 -14.23
N TYR A 199 18.13 -5.85 -13.25
CA TYR A 199 17.47 -4.55 -13.16
C TYR A 199 18.47 -3.39 -13.05
N LEU A 200 19.45 -3.49 -12.14
CA LEU A 200 20.47 -2.45 -11.96
C LEU A 200 21.39 -2.33 -13.17
N SER A 201 21.78 -3.46 -13.78
CA SER A 201 22.57 -3.49 -15.02
C SER A 201 21.82 -2.84 -16.18
N ALA A 202 20.52 -3.12 -16.33
CA ALA A 202 19.70 -2.51 -17.37
C ALA A 202 19.60 -0.99 -17.19
N LEU A 203 19.40 -0.51 -15.96
CA LEU A 203 19.41 0.92 -15.65
C LEU A 203 20.77 1.57 -15.91
N PHE A 204 21.87 0.89 -15.58
CA PHE A 204 23.21 1.38 -15.83
C PHE A 204 23.53 1.46 -17.33
N ILE A 205 23.20 0.42 -18.10
CA ILE A 205 23.39 0.37 -19.55
C ILE A 205 22.53 1.45 -20.21
N ALA A 206 21.25 1.53 -19.88
CA ALA A 206 20.39 2.59 -20.37
C ALA A 206 21.01 3.95 -20.03
N GLY A 207 21.48 4.10 -18.77
CA GLY A 207 22.30 5.16 -18.20
C GLY A 207 23.31 5.80 -19.14
N TRP A 208 23.99 4.92 -19.86
CA TRP A 208 25.10 5.23 -20.73
C TRP A 208 24.66 5.69 -22.13
N PHE A 209 23.53 5.18 -22.63
CA PHE A 209 23.13 5.33 -24.03
C PHE A 209 22.00 6.33 -24.27
N LEU A 210 21.09 6.54 -23.30
CA LEU A 210 19.91 7.38 -23.54
C LEU A 210 20.09 8.78 -22.93
N PRO A 211 19.63 9.85 -23.61
CA PRO A 211 19.55 11.18 -23.00
C PRO A 211 18.51 11.25 -21.88
N VAL A 212 18.72 12.18 -20.94
CA VAL A 212 17.88 12.33 -19.73
C VAL A 212 16.42 12.64 -20.06
N TRP A 213 16.13 13.39 -21.12
CA TRP A 213 14.75 13.73 -21.50
C TRP A 213 13.90 12.49 -21.82
N LEU A 214 14.48 11.40 -22.33
CA LEU A 214 13.76 10.15 -22.57
C LEU A 214 13.26 9.50 -21.27
N LEU A 215 13.92 9.76 -20.15
CA LEU A 215 13.50 9.21 -18.85
C LEU A 215 12.36 10.02 -18.27
N LEU A 216 12.38 11.34 -18.47
CA LEU A 216 11.26 12.19 -18.15
C LEU A 216 10.03 11.81 -18.98
N THR A 217 10.18 11.50 -20.27
CA THR A 217 9.05 11.00 -21.07
C THR A 217 8.55 9.65 -20.56
N LEU A 218 9.43 8.72 -20.16
CA LEU A 218 9.01 7.47 -19.50
C LEU A 218 8.27 7.72 -18.17
N CYS A 219 8.69 8.72 -17.38
CA CYS A 219 7.98 9.13 -16.18
C CYS A 219 6.58 9.70 -16.50
N ALA A 220 6.47 10.52 -17.56
CA ALA A 220 5.18 11.04 -18.04
C ALA A 220 4.26 9.93 -18.55
N VAL A 221 4.81 8.95 -19.29
CA VAL A 221 4.06 7.77 -19.76
C VAL A 221 3.59 6.95 -18.56
N SER A 222 4.44 6.73 -17.55
CA SER A 222 4.07 6.02 -16.31
C SER A 222 2.91 6.73 -15.60
N PHE A 223 2.97 8.05 -15.50
CA PHE A 223 1.88 8.86 -14.95
C PHE A 223 0.60 8.74 -15.78
N ALA A 224 0.69 8.86 -17.12
CA ALA A 224 -0.46 8.71 -18.02
C ALA A 224 -1.10 7.33 -17.90
N VAL A 225 -0.29 6.25 -17.84
CA VAL A 225 -0.78 4.90 -17.58
C VAL A 225 -1.51 4.84 -16.25
N ASN A 226 -0.99 5.44 -15.17
CA ASN A 226 -1.72 5.47 -13.90
C ASN A 226 -3.05 6.23 -14.00
N VAL A 227 -3.11 7.36 -14.69
CA VAL A 227 -4.37 8.08 -14.93
C VAL A 227 -5.36 7.18 -15.69
N LEU A 228 -4.90 6.50 -16.75
CA LEU A 228 -5.71 5.53 -17.48
C LEU A 228 -6.18 4.38 -16.59
N THR A 229 -5.35 3.93 -15.65
CA THR A 229 -5.80 2.89 -14.73
C THR A 229 -6.99 3.37 -13.92
N MET A 230 -7.13 4.66 -13.59
CA MET A 230 -8.25 5.16 -12.78
C MET A 230 -9.60 5.00 -13.48
N ALA A 231 -9.59 4.88 -14.81
CA ALA A 231 -10.77 4.53 -15.59
C ALA A 231 -11.14 3.05 -15.46
N LEU A 232 -10.22 2.18 -15.00
CA LEU A 232 -10.54 0.78 -14.73
C LEU A 232 -11.50 0.69 -13.54
N PRO A 233 -12.60 -0.08 -13.66
CA PRO A 233 -13.54 -0.25 -12.57
C PRO A 233 -12.84 -0.91 -11.36
N ALA A 234 -12.79 -0.18 -10.26
CA ALA A 234 -12.25 -0.63 -8.98
C ALA A 234 -13.35 -0.62 -7.91
N ASN A 235 -13.15 -1.38 -6.83
CA ASN A 235 -14.07 -1.34 -5.70
C ASN A 235 -14.21 0.09 -5.13
N THR A 236 -15.43 0.62 -5.15
CA THR A 236 -15.75 1.96 -4.61
C THR A 236 -15.93 1.96 -3.10
N SER A 237 -15.94 0.79 -2.46
CA SER A 237 -16.19 0.67 -1.01
C SER A 237 -15.00 1.11 -0.16
N VAL A 238 -13.77 0.97 -0.66
CA VAL A 238 -12.56 1.33 0.09
C VAL A 238 -12.29 2.82 -0.07
N GLN A 239 -12.31 3.54 1.04
CA GLN A 239 -12.07 4.97 1.09
C GLN A 239 -10.97 5.27 2.10
N PHE A 240 -10.22 6.33 1.88
CA PHE A 240 -9.37 6.89 2.92
C PHE A 240 -10.16 7.95 3.68
N LEU A 241 -10.20 7.79 4.99
CA LEU A 241 -10.58 8.84 5.90
C LEU A 241 -9.38 9.69 6.22
N TRP A 242 -9.62 10.99 6.26
CA TRP A 242 -8.66 11.91 6.82
C TRP A 242 -9.37 12.92 7.71
N ARG A 243 -8.67 13.35 8.76
CA ARG A 243 -9.10 14.45 9.61
C ARG A 243 -7.94 15.43 9.79
N PRO A 244 -8.17 16.75 9.62
CA PRO A 244 -7.17 17.73 10.06
C PRO A 244 -6.89 17.52 11.54
N ARG A 245 -5.63 17.64 11.96
CA ARG A 245 -5.29 17.52 13.39
C ARG A 245 -6.06 18.54 14.22
N GLY A 246 -6.67 18.10 15.32
CA GLY A 246 -7.50 18.94 16.19
C GLY A 246 -8.90 19.23 15.67
N SER A 247 -9.32 18.64 14.54
CA SER A 247 -10.68 18.76 14.00
C SER A 247 -11.46 17.46 14.19
N ILE A 248 -12.72 17.58 14.59
CA ILE A 248 -13.67 16.46 14.68
C ILE A 248 -14.22 16.09 13.28
N LYS A 249 -14.07 16.97 12.29
CA LYS A 249 -14.63 16.78 10.94
C LYS A 249 -13.80 15.78 10.15
N VAL A 250 -14.29 14.54 10.07
CA VAL A 250 -13.76 13.48 9.20
C VAL A 250 -14.25 13.68 7.77
N ARG A 251 -13.36 13.52 6.79
CA ARG A 251 -13.68 13.51 5.36
C ARG A 251 -13.17 12.25 4.71
N ALA A 252 -13.82 11.84 3.63
CA ALA A 252 -13.42 10.68 2.85
C ALA A 252 -12.85 11.09 1.47
N ILE A 253 -11.84 10.36 1.01
CA ILE A 253 -11.36 10.41 -0.37
C ILE A 253 -11.38 8.98 -0.93
N PRO A 254 -11.98 8.73 -2.11
CA PRO A 254 -11.90 7.43 -2.75
C PRO A 254 -10.45 7.00 -2.92
N TRP A 255 -10.16 5.71 -2.66
CA TRP A 255 -8.81 5.17 -2.77
C TRP A 255 -8.15 5.47 -4.14
N THR A 256 -8.93 5.38 -5.22
CA THR A 256 -8.45 5.67 -6.59
C THR A 256 -7.98 7.11 -6.76
N HIS A 257 -8.67 8.07 -6.14
CA HIS A 257 -8.31 9.48 -6.20
C HIS A 257 -7.06 9.75 -5.36
N TRP A 258 -6.94 9.11 -4.19
CA TRP A 258 -5.75 9.24 -3.36
C TRP A 258 -4.48 8.75 -4.07
N ILE A 259 -4.50 7.52 -4.61
CA ILE A 259 -3.36 7.00 -5.41
C ILE A 259 -3.03 7.94 -6.56
N GLY A 260 -4.05 8.54 -7.17
CA GLY A 260 -3.87 9.52 -8.23
C GLY A 260 -3.15 10.78 -7.77
N CYS A 261 -3.59 11.37 -6.67
CA CYS A 261 -2.93 12.52 -6.06
C CYS A 261 -1.49 12.19 -5.63
N GLU A 262 -1.29 11.05 -4.96
CA GLU A 262 0.03 10.61 -4.51
C GLU A 262 1.00 10.46 -5.69
N LEU A 263 0.61 9.73 -6.74
CA LEU A 263 1.48 9.56 -7.90
C LEU A 263 1.71 10.89 -8.63
N ALA A 264 0.67 11.73 -8.79
CA ALA A 264 0.81 13.04 -9.41
C ALA A 264 1.83 13.90 -8.67
N LEU A 265 1.77 13.93 -7.34
CA LEU A 265 2.71 14.68 -6.49
C LEU A 265 4.13 14.13 -6.60
N ILE A 266 4.30 12.80 -6.55
CA ILE A 266 5.62 12.17 -6.68
C ILE A 266 6.21 12.45 -8.06
N THR A 267 5.43 12.29 -9.13
CA THR A 267 5.88 12.58 -10.50
C THR A 267 6.26 14.05 -10.65
N LEU A 268 5.41 14.99 -10.24
CA LEU A 268 5.72 16.43 -10.30
C LEU A 268 6.97 16.79 -9.49
N LEU A 269 7.13 16.21 -8.30
CA LEU A 269 8.33 16.42 -7.48
C LEU A 269 9.59 15.92 -8.17
N ILE A 270 9.57 14.71 -8.74
CA ILE A 270 10.70 14.15 -9.50
C ILE A 270 11.04 15.03 -10.69
N PHE A 271 10.05 15.41 -11.50
CA PHE A 271 10.25 16.31 -12.64
C PHE A 271 10.88 17.63 -12.20
N ASN A 272 10.34 18.24 -11.15
CA ASN A 272 10.84 19.49 -10.63
C ASN A 272 12.28 19.38 -10.13
N LEU A 273 12.61 18.33 -9.39
CA LEU A 273 13.97 18.09 -8.90
C LEU A 273 14.95 17.85 -10.05
N VAL A 274 14.60 16.99 -11.01
CA VAL A 274 15.46 16.68 -12.17
C VAL A 274 15.66 17.91 -13.04
N VAL A 275 14.60 18.64 -13.37
CA VAL A 275 14.72 19.84 -14.23
C VAL A 275 15.49 20.95 -13.52
N THR A 276 15.26 21.18 -12.23
CA THR A 276 16.02 22.17 -11.45
C THR A 276 17.52 21.84 -11.38
N SER A 277 17.86 20.55 -11.27
CA SER A 277 19.25 20.11 -11.07
C SER A 277 20.03 19.90 -12.36
N CYS A 278 19.37 19.47 -13.44
CA CYS A 278 19.99 19.23 -14.74
C CYS A 278 19.92 20.43 -15.69
N GLY A 279 18.83 21.20 -15.67
CA GLY A 279 18.53 22.29 -16.60
C GLY A 279 18.76 21.94 -18.07
N ALA A 280 19.55 22.74 -18.79
CA ALA A 280 19.85 22.51 -20.21
C ALA A 280 20.47 21.14 -20.51
N ARG A 281 21.15 20.50 -19.54
CA ARG A 281 21.74 19.16 -19.71
C ARG A 281 20.70 18.09 -20.07
N ILE A 282 19.42 18.32 -19.79
CA ILE A 282 18.34 17.40 -20.13
C ILE A 282 18.29 17.11 -21.63
N PHE A 283 18.61 18.12 -22.45
CA PHE A 283 18.54 18.06 -23.91
C PHE A 283 19.90 17.83 -24.59
N LEU A 284 21.00 17.98 -23.84
CA LEU A 284 22.36 17.84 -24.37
C LEU A 284 22.85 16.40 -24.27
N PRO A 285 23.72 15.96 -25.20
CA PRO A 285 24.37 14.66 -25.10
C PRO A 285 25.34 14.61 -23.89
N PRO A 286 25.58 13.42 -23.29
CA PRO A 286 26.39 13.28 -22.07
C PRO A 286 27.82 13.82 -22.17
N VAL A 287 28.40 13.84 -23.38
CA VAL A 287 29.82 14.14 -23.62
C VAL A 287 30.13 15.64 -23.53
N ASP A 288 29.17 16.51 -23.82
CA ASP A 288 29.39 17.97 -23.94
C ASP A 288 29.16 18.73 -22.62
N GLY A 289 28.84 18.00 -21.54
CA GLY A 289 28.33 18.55 -20.28
C GLY A 289 29.36 19.10 -19.29
N ARG A 290 30.51 19.65 -19.72
CA ARG A 290 31.39 20.40 -18.80
C ARG A 290 30.66 21.65 -18.33
N THR A 291 30.29 21.66 -17.07
CA THR A 291 29.33 22.60 -16.50
C THR A 291 29.87 23.08 -15.17
N ALA A 292 29.50 24.30 -14.77
CA ALA A 292 29.87 24.86 -13.47
C ALA A 292 29.31 24.04 -12.27
N MET A 293 28.38 23.11 -12.54
CA MET A 293 27.56 22.40 -11.57
C MET A 293 27.65 20.87 -11.70
N PRO A 294 28.86 20.25 -11.63
CA PRO A 294 29.01 18.81 -11.80
C PRO A 294 28.26 17.99 -10.74
N VAL A 295 28.33 18.34 -9.45
CA VAL A 295 27.71 17.54 -8.37
C VAL A 295 26.19 17.55 -8.48
N THR A 296 25.62 18.73 -8.67
CA THR A 296 24.16 18.92 -8.73
C THR A 296 23.56 18.20 -9.93
N GLY A 297 24.17 18.35 -11.11
CA GLY A 297 23.69 17.65 -12.29
C GLY A 297 23.94 16.14 -12.25
N MET A 298 25.00 15.67 -11.58
CA MET A 298 25.22 14.23 -11.34
C MET A 298 24.07 13.64 -10.50
N LEU A 299 23.72 14.29 -9.38
CA LEU A 299 22.60 13.86 -8.54
C LEU A 299 21.26 13.92 -9.29
N GLY A 300 21.03 14.99 -10.05
CA GLY A 300 19.85 15.14 -10.91
C GLY A 300 19.73 14.04 -11.96
N THR A 301 20.84 13.73 -12.62
CA THR A 301 20.93 12.66 -13.63
C THR A 301 20.69 11.30 -12.99
N LEU A 302 21.31 11.03 -11.83
CA LEU A 302 21.10 9.77 -11.11
C LEU A 302 19.63 9.59 -10.70
N LEU A 303 18.97 10.64 -10.20
CA LEU A 303 17.54 10.60 -9.87
C LEU A 303 16.69 10.35 -11.13
N ALA A 304 16.99 11.04 -12.24
CA ALA A 304 16.30 10.85 -13.50
C ALA A 304 16.39 9.40 -14.00
N TRP A 305 17.52 8.74 -13.78
CA TRP A 305 17.74 7.33 -14.13
C TRP A 305 16.99 6.33 -13.27
N LEU A 306 16.90 6.58 -11.98
CA LEU A 306 16.24 5.66 -11.05
C LEU A 306 14.71 5.85 -11.03
N SER A 307 14.24 7.07 -11.28
CA SER A 307 12.82 7.42 -11.13
C SER A 307 11.83 6.67 -12.04
N PRO A 308 12.13 6.28 -13.29
CA PRO A 308 11.22 5.46 -14.08
C PRO A 308 10.97 4.10 -13.42
N GLY A 309 11.98 3.53 -12.76
CA GLY A 309 11.82 2.28 -12.00
C GLY A 309 10.85 2.44 -10.84
N LEU A 310 10.97 3.52 -10.07
CA LEU A 310 10.04 3.87 -8.99
C LEU A 310 8.60 4.01 -9.50
N LEU A 311 8.40 4.83 -10.52
CA LEU A 311 7.07 5.10 -11.07
C LEU A 311 6.46 3.87 -11.73
N ALA A 312 7.24 3.10 -12.50
CA ALA A 312 6.79 1.85 -13.10
C ALA A 312 6.39 0.82 -12.03
N ALA A 313 7.13 0.75 -10.92
CA ALA A 313 6.81 -0.13 -9.82
C ALA A 313 5.48 0.28 -9.15
N LEU A 314 5.27 1.57 -8.87
CA LEU A 314 4.00 2.09 -8.34
C LEU A 314 2.82 1.85 -9.29
N VAL A 315 3.01 2.09 -10.59
CA VAL A 315 2.02 1.81 -11.64
C VAL A 315 1.69 0.33 -11.69
N PHE A 316 2.72 -0.53 -11.70
CA PHE A 316 2.55 -1.97 -11.69
C PHE A 316 1.77 -2.43 -10.46
N GLN A 317 2.07 -1.90 -9.27
CA GLN A 317 1.32 -2.22 -8.05
C GLN A 317 -0.15 -1.78 -8.16
N SER A 318 -0.42 -0.59 -8.71
CA SER A 318 -1.77 -0.06 -8.94
C SER A 318 -2.56 -0.94 -9.92
N VAL A 319 -1.95 -1.29 -11.07
CA VAL A 319 -2.53 -2.17 -12.10
C VAL A 319 -2.80 -3.55 -11.52
N MET A 320 -1.79 -4.17 -10.92
CA MET A 320 -1.90 -5.52 -10.37
C MET A 320 -2.90 -5.57 -9.21
N GLY A 321 -2.95 -4.54 -8.37
CA GLY A 321 -3.95 -4.40 -7.32
C GLY A 321 -5.37 -4.45 -7.88
N ARG A 322 -5.65 -3.68 -8.95
CA ARG A 322 -6.97 -3.65 -9.61
C ARG A 322 -7.29 -4.93 -10.40
N TRP A 323 -6.30 -5.55 -11.03
CA TRP A 323 -6.49 -6.84 -11.68
C TRP A 323 -6.77 -7.96 -10.68
N ARG A 324 -6.15 -7.86 -9.50
CA ARG A 324 -6.36 -8.77 -8.37
C ARG A 324 -7.46 -8.28 -7.45
N ASP A 325 -8.39 -7.42 -7.86
CA ASP A 325 -9.50 -7.00 -7.02
C ASP A 325 -10.56 -8.12 -6.89
N PRO A 326 -10.79 -8.69 -5.68
CA PRO A 326 -11.86 -9.66 -5.46
C PRO A 326 -13.27 -9.08 -5.65
N ALA A 327 -13.46 -7.77 -5.56
CA ALA A 327 -14.78 -7.17 -5.73
C ALA A 327 -15.25 -7.18 -7.19
N ARG A 328 -14.32 -7.24 -8.14
CA ARG A 328 -14.66 -7.34 -9.57
C ARG A 328 -15.34 -8.66 -9.84
N ARG A 329 -16.52 -8.61 -10.47
CA ARG A 329 -17.29 -9.78 -10.91
C ARG A 329 -16.36 -10.81 -11.53
N CYS A 330 -16.39 -12.03 -10.97
CA CYS A 330 -15.63 -13.16 -11.44
C CYS A 330 -16.61 -14.21 -11.92
N ARG A 331 -16.50 -14.60 -13.19
CA ARG A 331 -17.31 -15.68 -13.76
C ARG A 331 -16.81 -17.01 -13.20
N PRO A 332 -17.70 -17.95 -12.85
CA PRO A 332 -17.29 -19.30 -12.50
C PRO A 332 -16.70 -20.01 -13.73
N LEU A 333 -15.82 -20.98 -13.47
CA LEU A 333 -15.05 -21.70 -14.48
C LEU A 333 -15.53 -23.15 -14.57
N ALA A 334 -15.87 -23.59 -15.78
CA ALA A 334 -16.16 -24.98 -16.10
C ALA A 334 -14.98 -25.59 -16.86
N HIS A 335 -14.54 -26.78 -16.44
CA HIS A 335 -13.57 -27.60 -17.18
C HIS A 335 -14.33 -28.74 -17.84
N ILE A 336 -14.29 -28.80 -19.17
CA ILE A 336 -15.13 -29.70 -19.95
C ILE A 336 -14.26 -30.74 -20.65
N ARG A 337 -14.51 -32.01 -20.31
CA ARG A 337 -13.84 -33.18 -20.86
C ARG A 337 -14.71 -33.87 -21.90
N GLY A 338 -14.09 -34.52 -22.88
CA GLY A 338 -14.79 -35.36 -23.86
C GLY A 338 -15.54 -34.60 -24.96
N ALA A 339 -15.36 -33.28 -25.10
CA ALA A 339 -15.92 -32.53 -26.24
C ALA A 339 -15.11 -32.80 -27.52
N VAL A 340 -15.56 -33.75 -28.33
CA VAL A 340 -14.77 -34.33 -29.44
C VAL A 340 -14.73 -33.43 -30.69
N SER A 341 -15.82 -32.73 -31.03
CA SER A 341 -15.88 -31.93 -32.26
C SER A 341 -15.69 -30.42 -32.02
N PRO A 342 -14.96 -29.70 -32.90
CA PRO A 342 -14.80 -28.24 -32.82
C PRO A 342 -16.14 -27.48 -32.82
N GLU A 343 -17.15 -28.03 -33.51
CA GLU A 343 -18.50 -27.46 -33.53
C GLU A 343 -19.19 -27.58 -32.17
N ALA A 344 -19.13 -28.77 -31.54
CA ALA A 344 -19.68 -28.98 -30.20
C ALA A 344 -18.97 -28.07 -29.19
N GLN A 345 -17.64 -27.94 -29.27
CA GLN A 345 -16.87 -27.02 -28.43
C GLN A 345 -17.36 -25.57 -28.56
N LYS A 346 -17.61 -25.10 -29.79
CA LYS A 346 -18.14 -23.75 -30.05
C LYS A 346 -19.58 -23.58 -29.54
N ARG A 347 -20.44 -24.59 -29.68
CA ARG A 347 -21.83 -24.58 -29.17
C ARG A 347 -21.84 -24.54 -27.64
N ILE A 348 -21.11 -25.44 -26.98
CA ILE A 348 -20.97 -25.49 -25.53
C ILE A 348 -20.40 -24.16 -25.01
N GLY A 349 -19.35 -23.63 -25.63
CA GLY A 349 -18.77 -22.33 -25.27
C GLY A 349 -19.80 -21.20 -25.32
N LYS A 350 -20.68 -21.18 -26.33
CA LYS A 350 -21.78 -20.20 -26.43
C LYS A 350 -22.82 -20.39 -25.31
N ILE A 351 -23.24 -21.61 -25.01
CA ILE A 351 -24.22 -21.91 -23.96
C ILE A 351 -23.69 -21.42 -22.60
N PHE A 352 -22.46 -21.79 -22.24
CA PHE A 352 -21.84 -21.35 -20.99
C PHE A 352 -21.60 -19.83 -20.96
N ALA A 353 -21.17 -19.22 -22.07
CA ALA A 353 -20.98 -17.77 -22.14
C ALA A 353 -22.31 -17.01 -21.95
N ALA A 354 -23.42 -17.51 -22.50
CA ALA A 354 -24.75 -16.94 -22.30
C ALA A 354 -25.19 -17.00 -20.83
N GLN A 355 -24.81 -18.05 -20.11
CA GLN A 355 -25.05 -18.20 -18.67
C GLN A 355 -23.99 -17.49 -17.78
N GLY A 356 -23.06 -16.75 -18.38
CA GLY A 356 -22.04 -16.01 -17.63
C GLY A 356 -20.92 -16.87 -17.04
N TRP A 357 -20.64 -18.03 -17.63
CA TRP A 357 -19.52 -18.91 -17.27
C TRP A 357 -18.33 -18.76 -18.22
N ASN A 358 -17.15 -19.09 -17.72
CA ASN A 358 -15.96 -19.34 -18.54
C ASN A 358 -15.78 -20.85 -18.72
N VAL A 359 -15.24 -21.26 -19.86
CA VAL A 359 -15.00 -22.66 -20.20
C VAL A 359 -13.54 -22.88 -20.55
N VAL A 360 -12.95 -23.92 -19.99
CA VAL A 360 -11.66 -24.48 -20.42
C VAL A 360 -11.90 -25.91 -20.90
N LEU A 361 -11.30 -26.26 -22.04
CA LEU A 361 -11.47 -27.54 -22.71
C LEU A 361 -10.19 -28.36 -22.60
N ASP A 362 -10.31 -29.69 -22.65
CA ASP A 362 -9.14 -30.56 -22.82
C ASP A 362 -8.38 -30.20 -24.12
N PRO A 363 -7.03 -30.29 -24.14
CA PRO A 363 -6.17 -30.98 -23.17
C PRO A 363 -5.61 -30.10 -22.04
N GLU A 364 -6.11 -28.87 -21.84
CA GLU A 364 -5.58 -28.00 -20.78
C GLU A 364 -5.87 -28.59 -19.38
N PRO A 365 -4.90 -28.56 -18.45
CA PRO A 365 -5.07 -29.15 -17.14
C PRO A 365 -6.17 -28.43 -16.34
N ALA A 366 -7.06 -29.23 -15.73
CA ALA A 366 -8.16 -28.69 -14.94
C ALA A 366 -7.66 -27.88 -13.75
N GLU A 367 -8.07 -26.62 -13.66
CA GLU A 367 -7.79 -25.81 -12.50
C GLU A 367 -8.48 -26.37 -11.24
N SER A 368 -7.82 -26.30 -10.07
CA SER A 368 -8.35 -26.84 -8.81
C SER A 368 -9.71 -26.30 -8.35
N HIS A 369 -10.18 -25.20 -8.96
CA HIS A 369 -11.43 -24.54 -8.65
C HIS A 369 -12.45 -24.56 -9.80
N ALA A 370 -12.11 -25.23 -10.91
CA ALA A 370 -13.02 -25.42 -12.02
C ALA A 370 -14.03 -26.52 -11.70
N VAL A 371 -15.29 -26.29 -12.08
CA VAL A 371 -16.33 -27.32 -12.04
C VAL A 371 -16.08 -28.26 -13.19
N GLN A 372 -15.79 -29.53 -12.90
CA GLN A 372 -15.45 -30.51 -13.93
C GLN A 372 -16.71 -31.17 -14.48
N LEU A 373 -16.85 -31.16 -15.82
CA LEU A 373 -17.90 -31.83 -16.57
C LEU A 373 -17.28 -32.80 -17.58
N ALA A 374 -17.99 -33.88 -17.86
CA ALA A 374 -17.70 -34.80 -18.95
C ALA A 374 -18.90 -34.80 -19.91
N ILE A 375 -18.66 -34.47 -21.17
CA ILE A 375 -19.70 -34.55 -22.20
C ILE A 375 -19.83 -36.00 -22.63
N VAL A 376 -21.02 -36.55 -22.48
CA VAL A 376 -21.34 -37.96 -22.76
C VAL A 376 -22.60 -38.08 -23.63
N GLY A 377 -22.91 -39.29 -24.09
CA GLY A 377 -24.19 -39.59 -24.75
C GLY A 377 -25.38 -39.36 -23.81
N ALA A 378 -26.57 -39.13 -24.38
CA ALA A 378 -27.80 -38.88 -23.62
C ALA A 378 -28.16 -40.03 -22.66
N ASP A 379 -27.83 -41.27 -23.03
CA ASP A 379 -28.01 -42.49 -22.27
C ASP A 379 -27.13 -42.57 -21.00
N GLN A 380 -26.02 -41.82 -20.97
CA GLN A 380 -25.05 -41.83 -19.87
C GLN A 380 -25.09 -40.55 -19.03
N SER A 381 -26.04 -39.66 -19.31
CA SER A 381 -26.14 -38.37 -18.64
C SER A 381 -26.63 -38.54 -17.20
N GLU A 382 -25.84 -38.02 -16.27
CA GLU A 382 -26.16 -38.00 -14.83
C GLU A 382 -26.76 -36.63 -14.43
N ALA A 383 -27.16 -35.80 -15.40
CA ALA A 383 -27.65 -34.44 -15.17
C ALA A 383 -28.86 -34.40 -14.21
N ARG A 384 -29.75 -35.38 -14.31
CA ARG A 384 -31.00 -35.48 -13.53
C ARG A 384 -30.90 -36.42 -12.33
N GLU A 385 -29.75 -37.07 -12.11
CA GLU A 385 -29.57 -37.96 -10.96
C GLU A 385 -29.56 -37.16 -9.65
N PHE A 386 -30.00 -37.77 -8.55
CA PHE A 386 -30.03 -37.09 -7.25
C PHE A 386 -28.62 -36.90 -6.65
N ASP A 387 -27.74 -37.90 -6.78
CA ASP A 387 -26.36 -37.88 -6.28
C ASP A 387 -25.35 -38.29 -7.37
N PRO A 388 -25.07 -37.40 -8.34
CA PRO A 388 -24.22 -37.72 -9.48
C PRO A 388 -22.74 -37.84 -9.09
N VAL A 389 -21.98 -38.59 -9.89
CA VAL A 389 -20.53 -38.69 -9.73
C VAL A 389 -19.86 -37.47 -10.37
N TRP A 390 -18.77 -36.98 -9.76
CA TRP A 390 -17.97 -35.87 -10.31
C TRP A 390 -16.66 -36.40 -10.92
N PRO A 391 -16.27 -36.00 -12.15
CA PRO A 391 -16.84 -34.96 -13.01
C PRO A 391 -18.27 -35.26 -13.49
N LEU A 392 -19.15 -34.25 -13.49
CA LEU A 392 -20.56 -34.43 -13.81
C LEU A 392 -20.70 -34.83 -15.27
N LYS A 393 -21.28 -36.01 -15.53
CA LYS A 393 -21.59 -36.48 -16.87
C LYS A 393 -22.86 -35.81 -17.37
N VAL A 394 -22.77 -35.05 -18.45
CA VAL A 394 -23.89 -34.27 -19.01
C VAL A 394 -23.93 -34.47 -20.51
N SER A 395 -25.11 -34.71 -21.06
CA SER A 395 -25.30 -34.72 -22.52
C SER A 395 -25.36 -33.31 -23.09
N GLU A 396 -25.06 -33.13 -24.39
CA GLU A 396 -25.14 -31.81 -25.02
C GLU A 396 -26.56 -31.21 -24.95
N SER A 397 -27.59 -32.06 -25.01
CA SER A 397 -29.00 -31.63 -24.88
C SER A 397 -29.37 -31.15 -23.47
N ASP A 398 -28.79 -31.77 -22.43
CA ASP A 398 -29.10 -31.40 -21.04
C ASP A 398 -28.46 -30.06 -20.64
N LEU A 399 -27.45 -29.58 -21.39
CA LEU A 399 -26.90 -28.24 -21.18
C LEU A 399 -27.89 -27.12 -21.52
N ALA A 400 -29.03 -27.41 -22.13
CA ALA A 400 -30.10 -26.42 -22.29
C ALA A 400 -30.94 -26.25 -21.01
N ASP A 401 -30.84 -27.18 -20.06
CA ASP A 401 -31.65 -27.23 -18.84
C ASP A 401 -31.10 -26.25 -17.77
N PRO A 402 -31.90 -25.29 -17.27
CA PRO A 402 -31.50 -24.39 -16.20
C PRO A 402 -31.08 -25.12 -14.91
N GLU A 403 -31.68 -26.28 -14.60
CA GLU A 403 -31.37 -27.01 -13.37
C GLU A 403 -29.92 -27.51 -13.33
N VAL A 404 -29.37 -27.84 -14.50
CA VAL A 404 -27.96 -28.22 -14.63
C VAL A 404 -27.08 -27.05 -14.23
N PHE A 405 -27.38 -25.83 -14.69
CA PHE A 405 -26.60 -24.64 -14.32
C PHE A 405 -26.71 -24.28 -12.84
N ASP A 406 -27.87 -24.46 -12.22
CA ASP A 406 -28.03 -24.29 -10.77
C ASP A 406 -27.17 -25.30 -10.00
N ARG A 407 -27.13 -26.55 -10.45
CA ARG A 407 -26.27 -27.59 -9.88
C ARG A 407 -24.78 -27.24 -10.03
N LEU A 408 -24.37 -26.77 -11.21
CA LEU A 408 -23.00 -26.31 -11.45
C LEU A 408 -22.65 -25.11 -10.57
N ALA A 409 -23.55 -24.14 -10.42
CA ALA A 409 -23.36 -22.96 -9.57
C ALA A 409 -23.17 -23.37 -8.10
N ARG A 410 -24.02 -24.27 -7.57
CA ARG A 410 -23.85 -24.84 -6.23
C ARG A 410 -22.51 -25.54 -6.07
N ARG A 411 -22.09 -26.32 -7.07
CA ARG A 411 -20.78 -26.98 -7.04
C ARG A 411 -19.62 -25.99 -7.03
N SER A 412 -19.69 -24.93 -7.82
CA SER A 412 -18.69 -23.86 -7.86
C SER A 412 -18.52 -23.18 -6.50
N VAL A 413 -19.63 -22.92 -5.80
CA VAL A 413 -19.63 -22.38 -4.43
C VAL A 413 -18.94 -23.35 -3.46
N ILE A 414 -19.26 -24.64 -3.53
CA ILE A 414 -18.62 -25.67 -2.68
C ILE A 414 -17.11 -25.73 -2.93
N GLN A 415 -16.67 -25.73 -4.19
CA GLN A 415 -15.24 -25.72 -4.54
C GLN A 415 -14.55 -24.45 -4.04
N SER A 416 -15.18 -23.28 -4.20
CA SER A 416 -14.68 -22.01 -3.69
C SER A 416 -14.47 -22.04 -2.18
N ARG A 417 -15.44 -22.55 -1.41
CA ARG A 417 -15.33 -22.71 0.06
C ARG A 417 -14.22 -23.68 0.46
N ARG A 418 -14.10 -24.81 -0.23
CA ARG A 418 -13.01 -25.78 0.00
C ARG A 418 -11.65 -25.14 -0.26
N LYS A 419 -11.52 -24.34 -1.33
CA LYS A 419 -10.29 -23.61 -1.65
C LYS A 419 -9.95 -22.54 -0.62
N ILE A 420 -10.94 -21.82 -0.10
CA ILE A 420 -10.76 -20.87 1.02
C ILE A 420 -10.19 -21.59 2.23
N VAL A 421 -10.83 -22.68 2.66
CA VAL A 421 -10.42 -23.44 3.86
C VAL A 421 -9.08 -24.15 3.63
N SER A 422 -8.76 -24.66 2.45
CA SER A 422 -7.45 -25.29 2.23
C SER A 422 -6.33 -24.25 2.13
N GLY A 423 -6.58 -23.12 1.46
CA GLY A 423 -5.59 -22.06 1.32
C GLY A 423 -5.27 -21.37 2.64
N LEU A 424 -6.28 -21.02 3.44
CA LEU A 424 -6.06 -20.46 4.77
C LEU A 424 -5.36 -21.47 5.71
N LYS A 425 -5.63 -22.78 5.59
CA LYS A 425 -4.92 -23.81 6.36
C LYS A 425 -3.43 -23.77 6.10
N SER A 426 -3.05 -23.65 4.83
CA SER A 426 -1.64 -23.55 4.41
C SER A 426 -0.97 -22.33 5.03
N LEU A 427 -1.63 -21.17 5.00
CA LEU A 427 -1.12 -19.92 5.59
C LEU A 427 -0.95 -20.02 7.11
N PHE A 428 -1.97 -20.53 7.84
CA PHE A 428 -1.89 -20.71 9.28
C PHE A 428 -0.83 -21.73 9.69
N LYS A 429 -0.61 -22.79 8.90
CA LYS A 429 0.46 -23.75 9.14
C LYS A 429 1.83 -23.06 9.08
N ARG A 430 2.08 -22.25 8.05
CA ARG A 430 3.33 -21.46 7.93
C ARG A 430 3.48 -20.44 9.06
N ALA A 431 2.40 -19.77 9.43
CA ALA A 431 2.43 -18.84 10.55
C ALA A 431 2.79 -19.53 11.87
N ALA A 432 2.28 -20.76 12.09
CA ALA A 432 2.59 -21.55 13.28
C ALA A 432 4.05 -22.05 13.34
N GLU A 433 4.70 -22.24 12.19
CA GLU A 433 6.11 -22.67 12.06
C GLU A 433 7.12 -21.56 12.42
N ARG A 434 6.68 -20.30 12.53
CA ARG A 434 7.57 -19.17 12.84
C ARG A 434 7.98 -19.17 14.32
N ARG A 435 9.25 -18.80 14.56
CA ARG A 435 9.84 -18.70 15.90
C ARG A 435 9.32 -17.51 16.69
N PHE A 436 9.05 -16.39 16.01
CA PHE A 436 8.62 -15.15 16.64
C PHE A 436 7.09 -15.04 16.62
N ARG A 437 6.53 -14.65 17.77
CA ARG A 437 5.08 -14.47 18.00
C ARG A 437 4.84 -13.17 18.78
N ARG A 438 5.25 -12.02 18.23
CA ARG A 438 4.90 -10.71 18.82
C ARG A 438 3.47 -10.35 18.44
N GLY A 439 2.70 -9.75 19.35
CA GLY A 439 1.27 -9.46 19.17
C GLY A 439 0.35 -10.54 19.73
N HIS A 440 -0.95 -10.39 19.47
CA HIS A 440 -2.01 -11.23 20.04
C HIS A 440 -2.70 -12.14 19.02
N GLY A 441 -2.49 -11.92 17.72
CA GLY A 441 -3.16 -12.71 16.70
C GLY A 441 -2.84 -12.32 15.26
N PHE A 442 -3.76 -12.65 14.36
CA PHE A 442 -3.62 -12.48 12.93
C PHE A 442 -4.79 -11.73 12.31
N TRP A 443 -4.46 -10.83 11.38
CA TRP A 443 -5.41 -10.19 10.48
C TRP A 443 -5.65 -11.07 9.25
N VAL A 444 -6.91 -11.44 9.01
CA VAL A 444 -7.33 -12.28 7.89
C VAL A 444 -8.30 -11.50 6.99
N ALA A 445 -7.81 -11.06 5.83
CA ALA A 445 -8.63 -10.25 4.91
C ALA A 445 -8.34 -10.52 3.42
N PRO A 446 -8.45 -11.78 2.96
CA PRO A 446 -8.18 -12.15 1.55
C PRO A 446 -9.12 -11.52 0.53
N HIS A 447 -10.22 -10.91 0.98
CA HIS A 447 -11.22 -10.26 0.14
C HIS A 447 -10.84 -8.80 -0.20
N TYR A 448 -9.81 -8.23 0.44
CA TYR A 448 -9.20 -6.97 0.02
C TYR A 448 -7.95 -7.22 -0.81
N TRP A 449 -7.78 -6.44 -1.88
CA TRP A 449 -6.68 -6.62 -2.82
C TRP A 449 -5.36 -6.00 -2.34
N PHE A 450 -5.43 -4.99 -1.48
CA PHE A 450 -4.26 -4.29 -0.92
C PHE A 450 -3.68 -5.01 0.31
N ILE A 451 -4.44 -5.94 0.91
CA ILE A 451 -3.94 -6.84 1.96
C ILE A 451 -3.40 -8.09 1.25
N THR A 452 -2.09 -8.15 1.09
CA THR A 452 -1.44 -9.14 0.24
C THR A 452 -1.42 -10.54 0.84
N GLY A 453 -1.36 -10.67 2.17
CA GLY A 453 -1.28 -11.95 2.86
C GLY A 453 -1.74 -11.86 4.32
N LEU A 454 -1.57 -12.97 5.05
CA LEU A 454 -1.83 -13.03 6.49
C LEU A 454 -0.83 -12.13 7.23
N SER A 455 -1.26 -11.25 8.12
CA SER A 455 -0.35 -10.38 8.88
C SER A 455 -0.60 -10.49 10.39
N ARG A 456 0.41 -10.15 11.20
CA ARG A 456 0.27 -9.99 12.66
C ARG A 456 -0.39 -8.66 12.97
N ASP A 457 -0.98 -8.56 14.16
CA ASP A 457 -1.46 -7.29 14.71
C ASP A 457 -0.35 -6.35 15.17
N GLN A 458 0.86 -6.87 15.43
CA GLN A 458 2.02 -6.05 15.76
C GLN A 458 3.13 -6.26 14.74
N HIS A 459 3.76 -5.17 14.33
CA HIS A 459 4.94 -5.23 13.47
C HIS A 459 6.09 -5.91 14.21
N GLU A 460 6.73 -6.87 13.55
CA GLU A 460 7.90 -7.57 14.09
C GLU A 460 9.16 -6.76 13.73
N GLU A 461 9.82 -6.14 14.71
CA GLU A 461 11.04 -5.34 14.47
C GLU A 461 12.26 -6.21 14.12
N GLU A 462 12.31 -7.45 14.62
CA GLU A 462 13.38 -8.43 14.41
C GLU A 462 13.05 -9.39 13.25
N LEU A 463 12.57 -8.86 12.13
CA LEU A 463 12.32 -9.68 10.95
C LEU A 463 13.64 -10.01 10.26
N ASP A 464 13.86 -11.30 10.02
CA ASP A 464 14.83 -11.73 9.01
C ASP A 464 14.35 -11.18 7.65
N MET A 465 14.93 -10.06 7.21
CA MET A 465 14.59 -9.42 5.95
C MET A 465 14.83 -10.33 4.74
N ALA A 466 15.50 -11.49 4.89
CA ALA A 466 15.68 -12.43 3.79
C ALA A 466 14.40 -13.19 3.43
N ASP A 467 13.57 -13.52 4.42
CA ASP A 467 12.41 -14.41 4.27
C ASP A 467 11.06 -13.69 4.44
N ASN A 468 11.06 -12.39 4.74
CA ASN A 468 9.87 -11.62 5.02
C ASN A 468 9.74 -10.44 4.07
N THR A 469 8.50 -10.09 3.75
CA THR A 469 8.24 -8.92 2.90
C THR A 469 8.65 -7.63 3.61
N VAL A 470 9.34 -6.75 2.89
CA VAL A 470 9.80 -5.44 3.35
C VAL A 470 8.64 -4.44 3.41
N LEU A 471 7.71 -4.48 2.44
CA LEU A 471 6.67 -3.44 2.32
C LEU A 471 5.35 -3.82 3.00
N SER A 472 4.97 -5.09 2.98
CA SER A 472 3.62 -5.52 3.43
C SER A 472 3.58 -6.22 4.79
N SER A 473 4.72 -6.59 5.37
CA SER A 473 4.82 -7.38 6.62
C SER A 473 3.96 -8.66 6.65
N SER A 474 3.70 -9.23 5.47
CA SER A 474 2.86 -10.41 5.32
C SER A 474 3.62 -11.71 5.62
N ILE A 475 2.88 -12.71 6.09
CA ILE A 475 3.38 -14.02 6.47
C ILE A 475 3.09 -15.00 5.34
N GLY A 476 4.17 -15.51 4.74
CA GLY A 476 4.12 -16.53 3.72
C GLY A 476 3.61 -16.02 2.36
N PRO A 477 3.03 -16.91 1.53
CA PRO A 477 2.64 -16.58 0.17
C PRO A 477 1.43 -15.65 0.18
N ALA A 478 1.34 -14.80 -0.84
CA ALA A 478 0.21 -13.88 -0.95
C ALA A 478 -1.13 -14.63 -1.15
N TYR A 479 -2.23 -14.05 -0.68
CA TYR A 479 -3.57 -14.64 -0.81
C TYR A 479 -3.93 -15.00 -2.25
N TYR A 480 -3.53 -14.19 -3.24
CA TYR A 480 -3.84 -14.46 -4.66
C TYR A 480 -3.09 -15.68 -5.22
N ARG A 481 -2.04 -16.17 -4.54
CA ARG A 481 -1.34 -17.41 -4.90
C ARG A 481 -2.07 -18.62 -4.33
N VAL A 482 -2.48 -18.54 -3.06
CA VAL A 482 -3.09 -19.68 -2.36
C VAL A 482 -4.59 -19.80 -2.63
N LEU A 483 -5.26 -18.69 -2.94
CA LEU A 483 -6.69 -18.61 -3.19
C LEU A 483 -6.94 -18.13 -4.62
N SER A 484 -7.76 -18.86 -5.37
CA SER A 484 -8.17 -18.40 -6.70
C SER A 484 -8.96 -17.10 -6.61
N ARG A 485 -8.95 -16.30 -7.68
CA ARG A 485 -9.73 -15.07 -7.73
C ARG A 485 -11.22 -15.32 -7.47
N LEU A 486 -11.78 -16.41 -8.02
CA LEU A 486 -13.17 -16.82 -7.79
C LEU A 486 -13.45 -17.09 -6.30
N ALA A 487 -12.56 -17.82 -5.63
CA ALA A 487 -12.69 -18.11 -4.20
C ALA A 487 -12.67 -16.82 -3.35
N ARG A 488 -11.77 -15.88 -3.66
CA ARG A 488 -11.73 -14.57 -2.97
C ARG A 488 -12.95 -13.71 -3.31
N HIS A 489 -13.47 -13.77 -4.54
CA HIS A 489 -14.69 -13.07 -4.95
C HIS A 489 -15.92 -13.61 -4.19
N HIS A 490 -16.03 -14.94 -4.07
CA HIS A 490 -17.08 -15.55 -3.25
C HIS A 490 -17.00 -15.10 -1.80
N LEU A 491 -15.80 -15.12 -1.21
CA LEU A 491 -15.59 -14.66 0.15
C LEU A 491 -15.89 -13.16 0.33
N TYR A 492 -15.52 -12.32 -0.65
CA TYR A 492 -15.90 -10.91 -0.68
C TYR A 492 -17.42 -10.74 -0.63
N GLY A 493 -18.17 -11.48 -1.46
CA GLY A 493 -19.64 -11.44 -1.47
C GLY A 493 -20.25 -11.87 -0.13
N VAL A 494 -19.75 -12.97 0.44
CA VAL A 494 -20.19 -13.50 1.74
C VAL A 494 -19.95 -12.48 2.86
N LEU A 495 -18.72 -11.98 2.99
CA LEU A 495 -18.35 -11.06 4.06
C LEU A 495 -19.04 -9.71 3.91
N ARG A 496 -19.19 -9.20 2.68
CA ARG A 496 -19.90 -7.95 2.44
C ARG A 496 -21.39 -8.05 2.80
N ALA A 497 -22.05 -9.15 2.42
CA ALA A 497 -23.45 -9.39 2.77
C ALA A 497 -23.66 -9.49 4.29
N LEU A 498 -22.70 -10.08 4.99
CA LEU A 498 -22.72 -10.21 6.46
C LEU A 498 -22.19 -8.97 7.18
N HIS A 499 -21.80 -7.92 6.45
CA HIS A 499 -21.17 -6.70 6.95
C HIS A 499 -19.87 -6.94 7.75
N ILE A 500 -19.09 -7.98 7.44
CA ILE A 500 -17.79 -8.23 8.06
C ILE A 500 -16.71 -7.61 7.16
N ASP A 501 -16.01 -6.60 7.65
CA ASP A 501 -14.93 -5.95 6.90
C ASP A 501 -13.58 -6.63 7.20
N LEU A 502 -13.29 -7.00 8.45
CA LEU A 502 -12.03 -7.67 8.81
C LEU A 502 -12.29 -8.86 9.73
N ILE A 503 -11.39 -9.83 9.70
CA ILE A 503 -11.39 -10.95 10.65
C ILE A 503 -10.08 -10.91 11.44
N PHE A 504 -10.18 -10.90 12.76
CA PHE A 504 -9.06 -11.02 13.67
C PHE A 504 -9.09 -12.40 14.33
N VAL A 505 -7.98 -13.13 14.34
CA VAL A 505 -7.87 -14.46 14.95
C VAL A 505 -6.79 -14.45 16.01
N GLU A 506 -7.17 -14.68 17.27
CA GLU A 506 -6.22 -14.77 18.39
C GLU A 506 -5.31 -16.01 18.28
N ASP A 507 -4.06 -15.90 18.74
CA ASP A 507 -3.08 -17.00 18.76
C ASP A 507 -3.57 -18.28 19.46
N GLY A 508 -4.43 -18.13 20.47
CA GLY A 508 -5.03 -19.27 21.18
C GLY A 508 -6.05 -20.08 20.37
N VAL A 509 -6.46 -19.60 19.18
CA VAL A 509 -7.49 -20.23 18.35
C VAL A 509 -6.83 -21.16 17.34
N SER A 510 -7.02 -22.47 17.54
CA SER A 510 -6.54 -23.45 16.57
C SER A 510 -7.23 -23.30 15.21
N TYR A 511 -6.52 -23.67 14.13
CA TYR A 511 -7.08 -23.62 12.78
C TYR A 511 -8.39 -24.42 12.62
N ARG A 512 -8.54 -25.52 13.36
CA ARG A 512 -9.77 -26.33 13.39
C ARG A 512 -10.95 -25.52 13.94
N ARG A 513 -10.74 -24.74 15.01
CA ARG A 513 -11.75 -23.84 15.59
C ARG A 513 -12.09 -22.71 14.62
N PHE A 514 -11.09 -22.07 14.05
CA PHE A 514 -11.29 -21.05 13.00
C PHE A 514 -12.09 -21.59 11.80
N THR A 515 -11.83 -22.83 11.36
CA THR A 515 -12.60 -23.46 10.28
C THR A 515 -14.08 -23.65 10.63
N ARG A 516 -14.40 -23.93 11.90
CA ARG A 516 -15.81 -24.01 12.36
C ARG A 516 -16.49 -22.65 12.27
N VAL A 517 -15.79 -21.58 12.65
CA VAL A 517 -16.30 -20.21 12.50
C VAL A 517 -16.57 -19.90 11.02
N LEU A 518 -15.62 -20.19 10.12
CA LEU A 518 -15.81 -19.99 8.67
C LEU A 518 -17.02 -20.76 8.12
N ARG A 519 -17.22 -22.02 8.55
CA ARG A 519 -18.40 -22.80 8.16
C ARG A 519 -19.69 -22.16 8.64
N ARG A 520 -19.70 -21.63 9.87
CA ARG A 520 -20.85 -20.92 10.42
C ARG A 520 -21.14 -19.62 9.65
N ILE A 521 -20.11 -18.88 9.25
CA ILE A 521 -20.25 -17.70 8.36
C ILE A 521 -20.94 -18.11 7.05
N PHE A 522 -20.48 -19.18 6.40
CA PHE A 522 -21.10 -19.67 5.16
C PHE A 522 -22.55 -20.12 5.35
N GLU A 523 -22.84 -20.79 6.46
CA GLU A 523 -24.19 -21.22 6.81
C GLU A 523 -25.14 -20.04 7.04
N ILE A 524 -24.71 -19.01 7.77
CA ILE A 524 -25.49 -17.79 8.00
C ILE A 524 -25.78 -17.09 6.67
N TYR A 525 -24.77 -16.98 5.80
CA TYR A 525 -24.94 -16.41 4.46
C TYR A 525 -25.98 -17.17 3.63
N ASP A 526 -25.91 -18.50 3.61
CA ASP A 526 -26.86 -19.35 2.86
C ASP A 526 -28.28 -19.24 3.40
N LYS A 527 -28.45 -19.29 4.73
CA LYS A 527 -29.77 -19.22 5.38
C LYS A 527 -30.45 -17.85 5.25
N SER A 528 -29.66 -16.78 5.23
CA SER A 528 -30.18 -15.41 5.14
C SER A 528 -30.28 -14.90 3.70
N ALA A 529 -29.83 -15.68 2.71
CA ALA A 529 -29.62 -15.21 1.34
C ALA A 529 -28.83 -13.88 1.27
N GLY A 530 -27.97 -13.62 2.27
CA GLY A 530 -27.22 -12.38 2.41
C GLY A 530 -28.03 -11.15 2.82
N GLN A 531 -29.28 -11.29 3.27
CA GLN A 531 -30.13 -10.17 3.68
C GLN A 531 -29.99 -9.78 5.16
N LYS A 532 -29.54 -10.71 6.02
CA LYS A 532 -29.39 -10.47 7.47
C LYS A 532 -27.93 -10.20 7.83
N ARG A 533 -27.72 -9.34 8.83
CA ARG A 533 -26.37 -9.03 9.34
C ARG A 533 -25.88 -10.21 10.20
N ALA A 534 -24.56 -10.40 10.26
CA ALA A 534 -24.00 -11.43 11.14
C ALA A 534 -24.28 -11.17 12.63
N GLU A 535 -24.42 -9.91 13.03
CA GLU A 535 -24.76 -9.50 14.41
C GLU A 535 -26.11 -10.07 14.86
N ASP A 536 -27.09 -10.09 13.96
CA ASP A 536 -28.46 -10.52 14.26
C ASP A 536 -28.57 -12.03 14.50
N THR A 537 -27.56 -12.80 14.06
CA THR A 537 -27.67 -14.27 14.03
C THR A 537 -26.88 -14.97 15.15
N HIS A 538 -26.15 -14.21 15.99
CA HIS A 538 -25.25 -14.65 17.07
C HIS A 538 -24.38 -15.90 16.76
N PHE A 539 -23.06 -15.80 16.91
CA PHE A 539 -22.16 -16.95 16.77
C PHE A 539 -22.23 -17.86 18.02
N VAL A 540 -23.35 -18.58 18.19
CA VAL A 540 -23.61 -19.50 19.31
C VAL A 540 -23.17 -20.93 18.96
N GLY A 541 -22.81 -21.72 19.97
CA GLY A 541 -22.54 -23.16 19.83
C GLY A 541 -21.18 -23.49 19.21
N LEU A 542 -20.19 -22.59 19.33
CA LEU A 542 -18.82 -22.81 18.85
C LEU A 542 -17.90 -23.17 20.02
N PRO A 543 -17.77 -24.46 20.38
CA PRO A 543 -17.08 -24.86 21.61
C PRO A 543 -15.63 -24.40 21.64
N GLY A 544 -15.27 -23.73 22.74
CA GLY A 544 -13.91 -23.20 23.01
C GLY A 544 -13.50 -22.01 22.14
N THR A 545 -14.46 -21.32 21.51
CA THR A 545 -14.21 -20.14 20.66
C THR A 545 -15.25 -19.06 20.94
N ARG A 546 -14.82 -17.88 21.40
CA ARG A 546 -15.69 -16.71 21.50
C ARG A 546 -15.58 -15.89 20.23
N VAL A 547 -16.71 -15.58 19.61
CA VAL A 547 -16.76 -14.71 18.43
C VAL A 547 -17.48 -13.43 18.79
N MET A 548 -16.84 -12.30 18.52
CA MET A 548 -17.38 -10.96 18.78
C MET A 548 -17.32 -10.14 17.50
N ILE A 549 -18.34 -9.33 17.26
CA ILE A 549 -18.32 -8.34 16.19
C ILE A 549 -18.15 -6.98 16.84
N HIS A 550 -17.13 -6.25 16.41
CA HIS A 550 -16.81 -4.92 16.92
C HIS A 550 -16.89 -3.90 15.78
N GLU A 551 -17.65 -2.83 15.98
CA GLU A 551 -17.63 -1.67 15.08
C GLU A 551 -16.51 -0.70 15.49
N PHE A 552 -15.35 -0.84 14.86
CA PHE A 552 -14.23 0.06 15.09
C PHE A 552 -14.47 1.43 14.47
N GLN A 553 -14.32 2.48 15.27
CA GLN A 553 -14.26 3.88 14.84
C GLN A 553 -13.06 4.56 15.52
N LEU A 554 -12.42 5.51 14.84
CA LEU A 554 -11.25 6.26 15.36
C LEU A 554 -11.43 6.84 16.77
N ASP A 555 -12.65 7.20 17.15
CA ASP A 555 -12.95 7.83 18.45
C ASP A 555 -13.43 6.81 19.51
N ASP A 556 -13.70 5.57 19.11
CA ASP A 556 -14.17 4.49 19.99
C ASP A 556 -13.30 3.23 19.81
N PRO A 557 -12.08 3.22 20.41
CA PRO A 557 -11.20 2.07 20.32
C PRO A 557 -11.79 0.89 21.09
N PHE A 558 -11.53 -0.33 20.61
CA PHE A 558 -11.94 -1.55 21.30
C PHE A 558 -11.38 -1.56 22.72
N ARG A 559 -12.25 -1.69 23.73
CA ARG A 559 -11.84 -1.83 25.12
C ARG A 559 -12.46 -3.09 25.71
N SER A 560 -11.62 -4.06 26.07
CA SER A 560 -12.05 -5.28 26.72
C SER A 560 -11.14 -5.62 27.89
N LYS A 561 -11.74 -5.90 29.05
CA LYS A 561 -10.99 -6.35 30.23
C LYS A 561 -10.50 -7.80 30.06
N THR A 562 -11.20 -8.60 29.27
CA THR A 562 -11.01 -10.06 29.20
C THR A 562 -10.19 -10.48 27.98
N TYR A 563 -10.32 -9.74 26.87
CA TYR A 563 -9.72 -10.09 25.58
C TYR A 563 -8.66 -9.07 25.18
N PRO A 564 -7.58 -9.50 24.51
CA PRO A 564 -6.52 -8.59 24.09
C PRO A 564 -7.03 -7.57 23.07
N GLU A 565 -6.55 -6.34 23.19
CA GLU A 565 -6.82 -5.27 22.22
C GLU A 565 -5.81 -5.38 21.07
N PRO A 566 -6.23 -5.74 19.85
CA PRO A 566 -5.31 -5.75 18.71
C PRO A 566 -4.97 -4.32 18.30
N LYS A 567 -3.77 -4.10 17.77
CA LYS A 567 -3.41 -2.77 17.24
C LYS A 567 -4.09 -2.56 15.90
N TYR A 568 -4.77 -1.43 15.78
CA TYR A 568 -5.53 -1.03 14.59
C TYR A 568 -4.77 0.02 13.78
N ASP A 569 -3.49 -0.26 13.48
CA ASP A 569 -2.64 0.70 12.77
C ASP A 569 -3.30 1.06 11.43
N HIS A 570 -3.52 2.37 11.25
CA HIS A 570 -4.11 2.96 10.05
C HIS A 570 -5.59 2.61 9.77
N LEU A 571 -6.33 1.92 10.64
CA LEU A 571 -7.77 1.73 10.44
C LEU A 571 -8.53 2.98 10.89
N GLY A 572 -9.52 3.40 10.09
CA GLY A 572 -10.39 4.53 10.40
C GLY A 572 -11.79 4.09 10.78
N ARG A 573 -12.38 3.19 9.98
CA ARG A 573 -13.69 2.59 10.22
C ARG A 573 -13.76 1.19 9.62
N ALA A 574 -14.10 0.21 10.46
CA ALA A 574 -14.26 -1.17 10.03
C ALA A 574 -15.17 -1.93 10.98
N ARG A 575 -15.93 -2.91 10.47
CA ARG A 575 -16.60 -3.91 11.31
C ARG A 575 -15.76 -5.18 11.36
N ILE A 576 -15.30 -5.53 12.55
CA ILE A 576 -14.26 -6.53 12.77
C ILE A 576 -14.85 -7.74 13.49
N LEU A 577 -14.74 -8.91 12.86
CA LEU A 577 -15.05 -10.19 13.46
C LEU A 577 -13.84 -10.67 14.25
N HIS A 578 -13.88 -10.50 15.57
CA HIS A 578 -12.89 -11.03 16.49
C HIS A 578 -13.20 -12.48 16.84
N ILE A 579 -12.20 -13.35 16.68
CA ILE A 579 -12.26 -14.77 17.02
C ILE A 579 -11.24 -15.01 18.12
N PHE A 580 -11.72 -15.14 19.35
CA PHE A 580 -10.92 -15.35 20.55
C PHE A 580 -11.01 -16.80 21.02
N ARG A 581 -9.99 -17.25 21.74
CA ARG A 581 -10.08 -18.45 22.55
C ARG A 581 -11.05 -18.18 23.69
N ASP A 582 -11.97 -19.11 23.91
CA ASP A 582 -12.87 -18.99 25.05
C ASP A 582 -12.09 -19.11 26.37
N ARG A 583 -12.34 -18.17 27.28
CA ARG A 583 -11.62 -18.02 28.58
C ARG A 583 -12.57 -18.14 29.77
N THR A 584 -13.87 -18.15 29.54
CA THR A 584 -14.89 -18.30 30.57
C THR A 584 -15.16 -19.79 30.79
N GLU A 585 -14.96 -20.27 32.03
CA GLU A 585 -15.42 -21.59 32.48
C GLU A 585 -16.95 -21.62 32.69
N GLU A 586 -17.59 -20.45 32.74
CA GLU A 586 -19.04 -20.29 32.75
C GLU A 586 -19.54 -20.26 31.29
N GLU A 587 -19.81 -21.43 30.71
CA GLU A 587 -20.83 -21.51 29.66
C GLU A 587 -22.16 -21.14 30.34
N GLU A 588 -22.51 -19.86 30.39
CA GLU A 588 -23.93 -19.52 30.39
C GLU A 588 -24.47 -20.09 29.08
N LEU A 589 -25.11 -21.26 29.19
CA LEU A 589 -26.05 -21.79 28.21
C LEU A 589 -27.17 -20.76 28.10
N ILE A 590 -26.91 -19.67 27.38
CA ILE A 590 -27.95 -18.77 26.92
C ILE A 590 -28.76 -19.62 25.96
N GLU A 591 -29.88 -20.15 26.44
CA GLU A 591 -30.91 -20.72 25.59
C GLU A 591 -31.18 -19.67 24.50
N PRO A 592 -30.93 -19.98 23.22
CA PRO A 592 -31.18 -19.02 22.17
C PRO A 592 -32.67 -18.65 22.25
N PRO A 593 -33.06 -17.37 22.14
CA PRO A 593 -34.46 -17.04 21.98
C PRO A 593 -34.96 -17.73 20.71
N PHE A 594 -35.62 -18.88 20.88
CA PHE A 594 -36.21 -19.67 19.81
C PHE A 594 -37.49 -18.97 19.36
N ASP A 595 -37.33 -17.87 18.60
CA ASP A 595 -38.43 -17.21 17.95
C ASP A 595 -38.73 -17.88 16.59
N PHE A 596 -39.58 -18.92 16.62
CA PHE A 596 -40.06 -19.58 15.40
C PHE A 596 -40.80 -18.64 14.45
N SER A 597 -41.27 -17.46 14.90
CA SER A 597 -42.02 -16.53 14.06
C SER A 597 -41.16 -15.82 13.01
N ARG A 598 -39.81 -15.87 13.11
CA ARG A 598 -38.87 -15.14 12.24
C ARG A 598 -37.91 -16.01 11.44
N THR A 599 -38.04 -17.33 11.55
CA THR A 599 -37.32 -18.29 10.71
C THR A 599 -38.14 -18.45 9.44
N PRO A 600 -37.65 -18.06 8.24
CA PRO A 600 -38.38 -18.34 7.01
C PRO A 600 -38.58 -19.86 6.94
N SER A 601 -39.83 -20.31 6.78
CA SER A 601 -40.08 -21.71 6.47
C SER A 601 -39.28 -22.05 5.20
N PRO A 602 -38.74 -23.27 5.07
CA PRO A 602 -38.23 -23.70 3.78
C PRO A 602 -39.33 -23.42 2.76
N ILE A 603 -39.00 -22.64 1.72
CA ILE A 603 -39.90 -22.43 0.59
C ILE A 603 -40.16 -23.83 0.04
N ALA A 604 -41.38 -24.33 0.26
CA ALA A 604 -41.86 -25.49 -0.47
C ALA A 604 -41.90 -25.04 -1.94
N MET A 605 -40.94 -25.52 -2.73
CA MET A 605 -41.02 -25.41 -4.19
C MET A 605 -42.19 -26.30 -4.61
N GLY A 606 -43.32 -25.65 -4.89
CA GLY A 606 -44.44 -26.23 -5.64
C GLY A 606 -44.28 -25.95 -7.11
#